data_AF-A0A455TVT6-F1
#
_entry.id   AF-A0A455TVT6-F1
#
_cell.length_a   1.000
_cell.length_b   1.000
_cell.length_c   1.000
_cell.angle_alpha   90.00
_cell.angle_beta   90.00
_cell.angle_gamma   90.00
#
_symmetry.space_group_name_H-M   'P 1'
#
loop_
_entity.id
_entity.type
_entity.pdbx_description
1 polymer ?
#
loop_
_entity_poly.entity_id
_entity_poly.type
_entity_poly.pdbx_seq_one_letter_code
_entity_poly.pdbx_strand_id
1 'polypeptide(L)'
;MYLDSTHIKANANKHKFTKEMTHDEAKAYQDELEDEINRQRIEAGKRPFTLDLEKEVKLKERKISKADPESGYYVKGEREKQFAYSVHTSCDDNGFILSTIITPRNIHDSQSRLSARQTIEETFS
;
A
#
# COMPACT_ATOMS: atom_id res chain seq x y z
N MET A 1 3.53 19.36 -6.45
CA MET A 1 3.93 17.93 -6.38
C MET A 1 2.75 17.02 -6.71
N TYR A 2 2.84 16.34 -7.85
CA TYR A 2 1.82 15.44 -8.37
C TYR A 2 2.32 14.00 -8.29
N LEU A 3 1.40 13.05 -8.07
CA LEU A 3 1.68 11.62 -8.04
C LEU A 3 0.76 10.94 -9.04
N ASP A 4 1.33 10.25 -10.01
CA ASP A 4 0.59 9.39 -10.95
C ASP A 4 0.97 7.92 -10.74
N SER A 5 -0.01 7.03 -10.89
CA SER A 5 0.15 5.58 -10.74
C SER A 5 -0.12 4.89 -12.07
N THR A 6 0.89 4.22 -12.61
CA THR A 6 0.78 3.47 -13.87
C THR A 6 0.94 1.98 -13.63
N HIS A 7 0.19 1.16 -14.37
CA HIS A 7 0.18 -0.29 -14.18
C HIS A 7 0.97 -0.98 -15.27
N ILE A 8 1.98 -1.75 -14.87
CA ILE A 8 2.81 -2.53 -15.78
C ILE A 8 2.48 -3.99 -15.62
N LYS A 9 2.21 -4.70 -16.72
CA LYS A 9 1.98 -6.14 -16.66
C LYS A 9 3.26 -6.87 -16.29
N ALA A 10 3.20 -7.73 -15.28
CA ALA A 10 4.32 -8.57 -14.89
C ALA A 10 4.49 -9.76 -15.85
N ASN A 11 5.70 -10.30 -15.95
CA ASN A 11 5.99 -11.50 -16.74
C ASN A 11 5.58 -12.78 -15.99
N ALA A 12 4.33 -12.83 -15.55
CA ALA A 12 3.79 -13.90 -14.72
C ALA A 12 2.46 -14.43 -15.27
N ASN A 13 2.31 -15.76 -15.24
CA ASN A 13 1.11 -16.42 -15.74
C ASN A 13 0.00 -16.39 -14.68
N LYS A 14 -1.15 -15.80 -15.03
CA LYS A 14 -2.34 -15.69 -14.18
C LYS A 14 -2.92 -17.03 -13.69
N HIS A 15 -2.56 -18.15 -14.33
CA HIS A 15 -3.01 -19.50 -13.97
C HIS A 15 -1.98 -20.28 -13.15
N LYS A 16 -0.73 -19.81 -13.04
CA LYS A 16 0.35 -20.46 -12.27
C LYS A 16 0.69 -19.62 -11.04
N PHE A 17 -0.01 -19.89 -9.95
CA PHE A 17 0.18 -19.21 -8.67
C PHE A 17 0.05 -20.17 -7.50
N THR A 18 0.76 -19.86 -6.41
CA THR A 18 0.54 -20.43 -5.08
C THR A 18 -0.38 -19.50 -4.30
N LYS A 19 -1.14 -20.08 -3.38
CA LYS A 19 -1.99 -19.32 -2.46
C LYS A 19 -1.36 -19.33 -1.09
N GLU A 20 -1.13 -18.15 -0.54
CA GLU A 20 -0.56 -17.98 0.79
C GLU A 20 -1.45 -17.08 1.63
N MET A 21 -1.56 -17.40 2.92
CA MET A 21 -2.30 -16.59 3.88
C MET A 21 -1.35 -15.52 4.41
N THR A 22 -1.61 -14.27 4.07
CA THR A 22 -0.81 -13.13 4.53
C THR A 22 -1.64 -12.26 5.45
N HIS A 23 -0.96 -11.60 6.38
CA HIS A 23 -1.57 -10.63 7.28
C HIS A 23 -1.98 -9.40 6.45
N ASP A 24 -3.17 -8.85 6.67
CA ASP A 24 -3.57 -7.60 6.00
C ASP A 24 -2.75 -6.42 6.57
N GLU A 25 -1.91 -5.80 5.74
CA GLU A 25 -1.01 -4.70 6.14
C GLU A 25 -1.73 -3.35 6.29
N ALA A 26 -3.05 -3.35 6.45
CA ALA A 26 -3.87 -2.14 6.54
C ALA A 26 -3.68 -1.30 7.83
N LYS A 27 -2.59 -1.50 8.59
CA LYS A 27 -2.39 -0.89 9.91
C LYS A 27 -1.09 -0.13 10.12
N ALA A 28 -0.27 0.10 9.09
CA ALA A 28 1.00 0.82 9.28
C ALA A 28 0.81 2.22 9.93
N TYR A 29 -0.29 2.92 9.60
CA TYR A 29 -0.59 4.25 10.13
C TYR A 29 -1.70 4.28 11.19
N GLN A 30 -2.23 3.11 11.56
CA GLN A 30 -3.34 3.07 12.50
C GLN A 30 -2.87 3.42 13.92
N ASP A 31 -1.71 2.88 14.31
CA ASP A 31 -1.13 3.11 15.63
C ASP A 31 -0.74 4.60 15.81
N GLU A 32 -0.13 5.24 14.80
CA GLU A 32 0.24 6.66 14.84
C GLU A 32 -0.99 7.59 14.96
N LEU A 33 -2.07 7.27 14.23
CA LEU A 33 -3.32 8.02 14.27
C LEU A 33 -4.04 7.86 15.62
N GLU A 34 -3.97 6.66 16.21
CA GLU A 34 -4.48 6.39 17.56
C GLU A 34 -3.71 7.20 18.62
N ASP A 35 -2.39 7.30 18.50
CA ASP A 35 -1.55 8.12 19.39
C ASP A 35 -1.85 9.62 19.27
N GLU A 36 -2.10 10.12 18.07
CA GLU A 36 -2.50 11.51 17.85
C GLU A 36 -3.88 11.81 18.46
N ILE A 37 -4.87 10.94 18.24
CA ILE A 37 -6.20 11.05 18.83
C ILE A 37 -6.11 11.02 20.36
N ASN A 38 -5.28 10.14 20.92
CA ASN A 38 -5.11 10.01 22.36
C ASN A 38 -4.48 11.25 22.98
N ARG A 39 -3.46 11.84 22.34
CA ARG A 39 -2.87 13.12 22.78
C ARG A 39 -3.93 14.22 22.85
N GLN A 40 -4.73 14.40 21.80
CA GLN A 40 -5.80 15.40 21.76
C GLN A 40 -6.89 15.14 22.82
N ARG A 41 -7.22 13.87 23.09
CA ARG A 41 -8.20 13.50 24.12
C ARG A 41 -7.71 13.81 25.53
N ILE A 42 -6.46 13.51 25.83
CA ILE A 42 -5.84 13.80 27.13
C ILE A 42 -5.82 15.31 27.38
N GLU A 43 -5.44 16.10 26.37
CA GLU A 43 -5.46 17.56 26.43
C GLU A 43 -6.89 18.09 26.68
N ALA A 44 -7.89 17.48 26.07
CA ALA A 44 -9.30 17.78 26.31
C ALA A 44 -9.87 17.20 27.63
N GLY A 45 -9.05 16.56 28.48
CA GLY A 45 -9.47 15.95 29.74
C GLY A 45 -10.36 14.71 29.58
N LYS A 46 -10.41 14.12 28.38
CA LYS A 46 -11.19 12.92 28.07
C LYS A 46 -10.35 11.67 28.29
N ARG A 47 -11.02 10.54 28.54
CA ARG A 47 -10.34 9.25 28.67
C ARG A 47 -9.71 8.85 27.32
N PRO A 48 -8.53 8.20 27.35
CA PRO A 48 -7.89 7.69 26.14
C PRO A 48 -8.83 6.75 25.40
N PHE A 49 -8.78 6.82 24.08
CA PHE A 49 -9.48 5.93 23.18
C PHE A 49 -8.75 4.60 23.15
N THR A 50 -9.38 3.56 23.68
CA THR A 50 -9.00 2.17 23.43
C THR A 50 -10.03 1.63 22.45
N LEU A 51 -9.60 1.35 21.22
CA LEU A 51 -10.39 0.49 20.36
C LEU A 51 -10.33 -0.91 20.99
N ASP A 52 -11.47 -1.41 21.46
CA ASP A 52 -11.67 -2.84 21.71
C ASP A 52 -11.69 -3.58 20.37
N LEU A 53 -10.58 -3.48 19.64
CA LEU A 53 -10.28 -4.34 18.53
C LEU A 53 -9.49 -5.47 19.17
N GLU A 54 -10.16 -6.58 19.44
CA GLU A 54 -9.52 -7.84 19.09
C GLU A 54 -8.83 -7.58 17.75
N LYS A 55 -7.50 -7.52 17.76
CA LYS A 55 -6.71 -7.43 16.55
C LYS A 55 -6.91 -8.79 15.88
N GLU A 56 -8.10 -9.03 15.34
CA GLU A 56 -8.36 -10.05 14.36
C GLU A 56 -7.47 -9.64 13.20
N VAL A 57 -6.27 -10.20 13.22
CA VAL A 57 -5.41 -10.26 12.07
C VAL A 57 -6.24 -10.97 11.01
N LYS A 58 -6.90 -10.18 10.17
CA LYS A 58 -7.66 -10.71 9.06
C LYS A 58 -6.63 -11.29 8.11
N LEU A 59 -6.48 -12.61 8.16
CA LEU A 59 -5.69 -13.35 7.21
C LEU A 59 -6.38 -13.23 5.85
N LYS A 60 -5.67 -12.70 4.87
CA LYS A 60 -6.15 -12.56 3.51
C LYS A 60 -5.42 -13.55 2.62
N GLU A 61 -6.19 -14.31 1.86
CA GLU A 61 -5.64 -15.21 0.84
C GLU A 61 -5.00 -14.35 -0.27
N ARG A 62 -3.68 -14.43 -0.41
CA ARG A 62 -2.92 -13.81 -1.50
C ARG A 62 -2.51 -14.86 -2.52
N LYS A 63 -2.54 -14.45 -3.79
CA LYS A 63 -2.02 -15.25 -4.91
C LYS A 63 -0.63 -14.75 -5.25
N ILE A 64 0.36 -15.62 -5.13
CA ILE A 64 1.77 -15.32 -5.39
C ILE A 64 2.18 -16.09 -6.64
N SER A 65 2.80 -15.42 -7.61
CA SER A 65 3.29 -16.12 -8.79
C SER A 65 4.58 -16.87 -8.46
N LYS A 66 4.75 -18.07 -9.03
CA LYS A 66 6.01 -18.81 -8.94
C LYS A 66 7.14 -18.16 -9.75
N ALA A 67 6.80 -17.49 -10.85
CA ALA A 67 7.79 -16.87 -11.74
C ALA A 67 8.25 -15.50 -11.23
N ASP A 68 7.39 -14.82 -10.47
CA ASP A 68 7.59 -13.45 -10.03
C ASP A 68 6.78 -13.20 -8.74
N PRO A 69 7.34 -13.57 -7.57
CA PRO A 69 6.65 -13.49 -6.29
C PRO A 69 6.34 -12.06 -5.85
N GLU A 70 7.11 -11.08 -6.35
CA GLU A 70 6.97 -9.66 -6.04
C GLU A 70 5.85 -9.01 -6.85
N SER A 71 5.28 -9.69 -7.83
CA SER A 71 4.16 -9.19 -8.60
C SER A 71 2.83 -9.31 -7.84
N GLY A 72 2.00 -8.27 -7.92
CA GLY A 72 0.67 -8.27 -7.30
C GLY A 72 -0.38 -8.90 -8.22
N TYR A 73 -1.24 -9.78 -7.69
CA TYR A 73 -2.37 -10.30 -8.45
C TYR A 73 -3.46 -9.23 -8.60
N TYR A 74 -3.61 -8.70 -9.80
CA TYR A 74 -4.52 -7.62 -10.14
C TYR A 74 -5.75 -8.13 -10.90
N VAL A 75 -6.91 -7.57 -10.55
CA VAL A 75 -8.20 -7.86 -11.20
C VAL A 75 -8.77 -6.54 -11.73
N LYS A 76 -8.73 -6.37 -13.06
CA LYS A 76 -9.31 -5.21 -13.76
C LYS A 76 -10.74 -5.55 -14.17
N GLY A 77 -11.69 -5.25 -13.30
CA GLY A 77 -13.10 -5.60 -13.50
C GLY A 77 -13.32 -7.13 -13.52
N GLU A 78 -14.41 -7.59 -14.14
CA GLU A 78 -14.80 -9.00 -14.09
C GLU A 78 -13.98 -9.91 -15.03
N ARG A 79 -13.45 -9.35 -16.13
CA ARG A 79 -12.90 -10.14 -17.25
C ARG A 79 -11.39 -10.31 -17.22
N GLU A 80 -10.65 -9.34 -16.70
CA GLU A 80 -9.19 -9.32 -16.88
C GLU A 80 -8.46 -9.49 -15.55
N LYS A 81 -7.75 -10.60 -15.41
CA LYS A 81 -6.94 -10.94 -14.24
C LYS A 81 -5.50 -11.12 -14.70
N GLN A 82 -4.56 -10.42 -14.07
CA GLN A 82 -3.14 -10.49 -14.41
C GLN A 82 -2.27 -10.15 -13.22
N PHE A 83 -1.02 -10.60 -13.24
CA PHE A 83 -0.01 -10.10 -12.31
C PHE A 83 0.55 -8.77 -12.82
N ALA A 84 0.74 -7.80 -11.93
CA ALA A 84 1.13 -6.45 -12.31
C ALA A 84 1.96 -5.69 -11.25
N TYR A 85 2.78 -4.82 -11.81
CA TYR A 85 3.45 -3.62 -11.28
C TYR A 85 2.47 -2.46 -11.03
N SER A 86 2.53 -1.77 -9.89
CA SER A 86 2.09 -0.37 -9.79
C SER A 86 3.35 0.50 -9.70
N VAL A 87 3.53 1.41 -10.65
CA VAL A 87 4.63 2.36 -10.66
C VAL A 87 4.09 3.72 -10.30
N HIS A 88 4.54 4.23 -9.16
CA HIS A 88 4.18 5.53 -8.63
C HIS A 88 5.28 6.53 -8.97
N THR A 89 4.96 7.48 -9.84
CA THR A 89 5.90 8.53 -10.27
C THR A 89 5.49 9.85 -9.68
N SER A 90 6.42 10.53 -8.99
CA SER A 90 6.20 11.87 -8.45
C SER A 90 6.84 12.92 -9.34
N CYS A 91 6.13 14.00 -9.63
CA CYS A 91 6.64 15.11 -10.42
C CYS A 91 6.40 16.48 -9.76
N ASP A 92 7.31 17.41 -10.07
CA ASP A 92 7.19 18.82 -9.71
C ASP A 92 6.20 19.55 -10.63
N ASP A 93 5.82 20.78 -10.27
CA ASP A 93 4.87 21.59 -11.04
C ASP A 93 5.42 21.96 -12.44
N ASN A 94 6.74 21.87 -12.62
CA ASN A 94 7.44 22.03 -13.89
C ASN A 94 7.51 20.74 -14.74
N GLY A 95 6.96 19.62 -14.24
CA GLY A 95 6.93 18.34 -14.96
C GLY A 95 8.20 17.48 -14.85
N PHE A 96 9.17 17.88 -14.01
CA PHE A 96 10.35 17.04 -13.74
C PHE A 96 9.99 15.87 -12.83
N ILE A 97 10.48 14.67 -13.19
CA ILE A 97 10.32 13.46 -12.36
C ILE A 97 11.29 13.56 -11.19
N LEU A 98 10.75 13.58 -9.97
CA LEU A 98 11.52 13.67 -8.73
C LEU A 98 11.84 12.28 -8.18
N SER A 99 10.90 11.34 -8.29
CA SER A 99 11.08 9.99 -7.78
C SER A 99 10.15 9.00 -8.47
N THR A 100 10.53 7.73 -8.43
CA THR A 100 9.73 6.62 -8.94
C THR A 100 9.83 5.44 -7.98
N ILE A 101 8.69 4.91 -7.56
CA ILE A 101 8.60 3.78 -6.64
C ILE A 101 7.74 2.71 -7.27
N ILE A 102 8.21 1.48 -7.19
CA ILE A 102 7.53 0.32 -7.75
C ILE A 102 6.96 -0.49 -6.59
N THR A 103 5.65 -0.72 -6.61
CA THR A 103 4.96 -1.53 -5.61
C THR A 103 4.19 -2.67 -6.28
N PRO A 104 4.05 -3.84 -5.62
CA PRO A 104 3.16 -4.90 -6.09
C PRO A 104 1.73 -4.38 -6.22
N ARG A 105 1.06 -4.69 -7.33
CA ARG A 105 -0.35 -4.32 -7.57
C ARG A 105 -1.40 -5.07 -6.72
N ASN A 106 -0.99 -5.59 -5.57
CA ASN A 106 -1.89 -6.08 -4.51
C ASN A 106 -2.04 -5.06 -3.37
N ILE A 107 -1.21 -4.01 -3.35
CA ILE A 107 -1.28 -2.91 -2.40
C ILE A 107 -2.22 -1.84 -2.97
N HIS A 108 -3.12 -1.31 -2.14
CA HIS A 108 -4.05 -0.26 -2.56
C HIS A 108 -3.32 1.09 -2.66
N ASP A 109 -3.70 1.92 -3.63
CA ASP A 109 -3.01 3.18 -3.92
C ASP A 109 -2.96 4.16 -2.72
N SER A 110 -3.87 4.02 -1.75
CA SER A 110 -3.84 4.80 -0.50
C SER A 110 -2.67 4.45 0.42
N GLN A 111 -2.21 3.20 0.39
CA GLN A 111 -1.07 2.74 1.19
C GLN A 111 0.25 3.11 0.52
N SER A 112 0.34 2.97 -0.80
CA SER A 112 1.56 3.30 -1.54
C SER A 112 1.84 4.79 -1.63
N ARG A 113 0.81 5.66 -1.59
CA ARG A 113 0.98 7.12 -1.58
C ARG A 113 1.75 7.62 -0.35
N LEU A 114 1.55 7.01 0.82
CA LEU A 114 2.22 7.40 2.07
C LEU A 114 3.69 7.00 2.03
N SER A 115 3.98 5.76 1.65
CA SER A 115 5.36 5.28 1.45
C SER A 115 6.10 6.13 0.42
N ALA A 116 5.43 6.48 -0.68
CA ALA A 116 6.03 7.33 -1.70
C ALA A 116 6.41 8.72 -1.17
N ARG A 117 5.56 9.30 -0.33
CA ARG A 117 5.83 10.59 0.30
C ARG A 117 7.02 10.53 1.26
N GLN A 118 7.08 9.51 2.13
CA GLN A 118 8.18 9.32 3.09
C GLN A 118 9.53 9.18 2.40
N THR A 119 9.65 8.31 1.39
CA THR A 119 10.90 8.13 0.64
C THR A 119 11.38 9.43 -0.01
N ILE A 120 10.45 10.27 -0.46
CA ILE A 120 10.79 11.56 -1.07
C ILE A 120 11.25 12.55 0.00
N GLU A 121 10.57 12.62 1.15
CA GLU A 121 11.03 13.45 2.28
C GLU A 121 12.43 13.01 2.76
N GLU A 122 12.74 11.71 2.78
CA GLU A 122 14.08 11.18 3.13
C GLU A 122 15.16 11.44 2.07
N THR A 123 14.81 11.37 0.78
CA THR A 123 15.78 11.58 -0.32
C THR A 123 16.17 13.05 -0.48
N PHE A 124 15.29 13.97 -0.08
CA PHE A 124 15.47 15.40 -0.24
C PHE A 124 15.68 16.16 1.09
N SER A 125 15.94 15.44 2.20
CA SER A 125 16.39 16.01 3.48
C SER A 125 17.90 15.98 3.64
#